data_AF-A0A1F8Q346-F1
#
_entry.id   AF-A0A1F8Q346-F1
#
_cell.length_a   1.000
_cell.length_b   1.000
_cell.length_c   1.000
_cell.angle_alpha   90.00
_cell.angle_beta   90.00
_cell.angle_gamma   90.00
#
_symmetry.space_group_name_H-M   'P 1'
#
loop_
_entity.id
_entity.type
_entity.pdbx_description
1 polymer ?
#
loop_
_entity_poly.entity_id
_entity_poly.type
_entity_poly.pdbx_seq_one_letter_code
_entity_poly.pdbx_strand_id
1 'polypeptide(L)'
;MNISKEQTGKLGKYFINADPFLWGVLQAKNKKGRLKELKQKGFLSIYAEGSNPIYSKINKDLLVELGIKGILEKIVIPRIEKGFSQQTLRYFRDCWEQGQTPDLNYLAKNKLYRKRTVVTLTTQEVYDDWTSLPPVVGYKDPAFIFVQIETQHNFVERWTVFAGLWFEEIDPLLR
;
A
#
# COMPACT_ATOMS: atom_id res chain seq x y z
N MET A 1 4.35 19.58 5.69
CA MET A 1 5.18 18.45 6.15
C MET A 1 6.66 18.80 6.07
N ASN A 2 7.41 18.67 7.18
CA ASN A 2 8.85 18.88 7.24
C ASN A 2 9.55 17.51 7.38
N ILE A 3 10.20 17.02 6.32
CA ILE A 3 10.88 15.71 6.31
C ILE A 3 12.37 15.95 6.34
N SER A 4 13.08 15.33 7.29
CA SER A 4 14.53 15.40 7.34
C SER A 4 15.18 14.73 6.11
N LYS A 5 16.44 15.09 5.82
CA LYS A 5 17.19 14.46 4.73
C LYS A 5 17.37 12.95 4.95
N GLU A 6 17.54 12.54 6.20
CA GLU A 6 17.67 11.13 6.59
C GLU A 6 16.37 10.36 6.31
N GLN A 7 15.23 10.88 6.78
CA GLN A 7 13.92 10.26 6.55
C GLN A 7 13.57 10.22 5.06
N THR A 8 13.89 11.28 4.32
CA THR A 8 13.73 11.32 2.85
C THR A 8 14.53 10.19 2.19
N GLY A 9 15.78 9.99 2.62
CA GLY A 9 16.63 8.90 2.12
C GLY A 9 16.10 7.52 2.47
N LYS A 10 15.62 7.33 3.71
CA LYS A 10 15.02 6.07 4.19
C LYS A 10 13.76 5.72 3.38
N LEU A 11 12.80 6.64 3.34
CA LEU A 11 11.55 6.47 2.60
C LEU A 11 11.80 6.29 1.09
N GLY A 12 12.79 6.98 0.52
CA GLY A 12 13.28 6.78 -0.84
C GLY A 12 13.66 5.34 -1.14
N LYS A 13 14.47 4.73 -0.27
CA LYS A 13 14.90 3.33 -0.40
C LYS A 13 13.72 2.37 -0.27
N TYR A 14 12.83 2.58 0.69
CA TYR A 14 11.65 1.73 0.84
C TYR A 14 10.69 1.86 -0.33
N PHE A 15 10.49 3.06 -0.88
CA PHE A 15 9.65 3.27 -2.06
C PHE A 15 10.14 2.47 -3.28
N ILE A 16 11.46 2.38 -3.46
CA ILE A 16 12.05 1.62 -4.58
C ILE A 16 11.96 0.11 -4.34
N ASN A 17 12.19 -0.34 -3.10
CA ASN A 17 12.50 -1.75 -2.81
C ASN A 17 11.40 -2.51 -2.06
N ALA A 18 10.46 -1.85 -1.41
CA ALA A 18 9.45 -2.50 -0.57
C ALA A 18 8.08 -2.58 -1.25
N ASP A 19 7.52 -3.78 -1.28
CA ASP A 19 6.11 -4.03 -1.55
C ASP A 19 5.41 -4.23 -0.18
N PRO A 20 4.29 -3.56 0.13
CA PRO A 20 3.44 -2.76 -0.74
C PRO A 20 3.44 -1.26 -0.41
N PHE A 21 4.49 -0.54 -0.80
CA PHE A 21 4.56 0.90 -0.50
C PHE A 21 3.61 1.74 -1.38
N LEU A 22 3.96 2.01 -2.64
CA LEU A 22 3.07 2.73 -3.58
C LEU A 22 1.93 1.83 -4.07
N TRP A 23 2.28 0.61 -4.43
CA TRP A 23 1.38 -0.30 -5.13
C TRP A 23 0.29 -0.86 -4.21
N GLY A 24 0.53 -0.86 -2.90
CA GLY A 24 -0.47 -1.19 -1.88
C GLY A 24 -1.57 -0.15 -1.74
N VAL A 25 -1.24 1.13 -1.95
CA VAL A 25 -2.20 2.21 -1.71
C VAL A 25 -3.09 2.48 -2.92
N LEU A 26 -2.63 2.29 -4.17
CA LEU A 26 -3.44 2.60 -5.37
C LEU A 26 -4.73 1.76 -5.48
N GLN A 27 -5.78 2.33 -6.11
CA GLN A 27 -7.08 1.66 -6.24
C GLN A 27 -7.05 0.54 -7.28
N ALA A 28 -6.35 0.76 -8.38
CA ALA A 28 -6.24 -0.25 -9.41
C ALA A 28 -5.46 -1.46 -8.91
N LYS A 29 -5.88 -2.65 -9.36
CA LYS A 29 -5.35 -3.94 -8.88
C LYS A 29 -4.22 -4.48 -9.74
N ASN A 30 -4.10 -3.98 -10.98
CA ASN A 30 -3.08 -4.40 -11.92
C ASN A 30 -2.20 -3.23 -12.35
N LYS A 31 -0.99 -3.54 -12.82
CA LYS A 31 0.01 -2.53 -13.22
C LYS A 31 -0.55 -1.49 -14.19
N LYS A 32 -1.24 -1.93 -15.23
CA LYS A 32 -1.81 -1.07 -16.28
C LYS A 32 -2.82 -0.07 -15.72
N GLY A 33 -3.73 -0.55 -14.86
CA GLY A 33 -4.72 0.29 -14.21
C GLY A 33 -4.08 1.28 -13.24
N ARG A 34 -3.05 0.86 -12.49
CA ARG A 34 -2.35 1.72 -11.55
C ARG A 34 -1.56 2.83 -12.26
N LEU A 35 -0.91 2.50 -13.38
CA LEU A 35 -0.27 3.51 -14.23
C LEU A 35 -1.31 4.49 -14.82
N LYS A 36 -2.48 4.00 -15.23
CA LYS A 36 -3.58 4.87 -15.69
C LYS A 36 -4.08 5.81 -14.58
N GLU A 37 -4.24 5.30 -13.36
CA GLU A 37 -4.64 6.10 -12.18
C GLU A 37 -3.62 7.21 -11.89
N LEU A 38 -2.32 6.90 -11.93
CA LEU A 38 -1.24 7.88 -11.75
C LEU A 38 -1.25 8.95 -12.85
N LYS A 39 -1.47 8.56 -14.11
CA LYS A 39 -1.63 9.49 -15.23
C LYS A 39 -2.84 10.40 -15.08
N GLN A 40 -3.98 9.87 -14.63
CA GLN A 40 -5.19 10.66 -14.38
C GLN A 40 -5.00 11.69 -13.25
N LYS A 41 -4.08 11.42 -12.31
CA LYS A 41 -3.67 12.37 -11.28
C LYS A 41 -2.68 13.42 -11.78
N GLY A 42 -2.30 13.38 -13.06
CA GLY A 42 -1.38 14.32 -13.69
C GLY A 42 0.09 13.94 -13.58
N PHE A 43 0.42 12.71 -13.17
CA PHE A 43 1.80 12.25 -13.04
C PHE A 43 2.22 11.35 -14.20
N LEU A 44 3.52 11.20 -14.44
CA LEU A 44 4.06 10.22 -15.38
C LEU A 44 3.51 10.37 -16.80
N SER A 45 3.28 11.62 -17.24
CA SER A 45 2.75 11.96 -18.57
C SER A 45 3.64 11.45 -19.71
N ILE A 46 4.91 11.20 -19.43
CA ILE A 46 5.91 10.64 -20.36
C ILE A 46 5.54 9.26 -20.92
N TYR A 47 4.69 8.50 -20.22
CA TYR A 47 4.31 7.16 -20.67
C TYR A 47 3.15 7.22 -21.65
N ALA A 48 3.40 6.79 -22.89
CA ALA A 48 2.36 6.61 -23.90
C ALA A 48 1.34 5.52 -23.49
N GLU A 49 0.13 5.61 -24.02
CA GLU A 49 -0.87 4.56 -23.86
C GLU A 49 -0.38 3.26 -24.52
N GLY A 50 -0.50 2.13 -23.82
CA GLY A 50 0.06 0.84 -24.27
C GLY A 50 1.51 0.58 -23.89
N SER A 51 2.22 1.54 -23.28
CA SER A 51 3.55 1.28 -22.70
C SER A 51 3.46 0.26 -21.55
N ASN A 52 4.47 -0.60 -21.44
CA ASN A 52 4.57 -1.62 -20.39
C ASN A 52 5.87 -1.50 -19.58
N PRO A 53 6.10 -0.34 -18.91
CA PRO A 53 7.28 -0.19 -18.07
C PRO A 53 7.29 -1.19 -16.91
N ILE A 54 8.49 -1.54 -16.45
CA ILE A 54 8.67 -2.31 -15.22
C ILE A 54 8.46 -1.41 -14.00
N TYR A 55 8.00 -1.99 -12.89
CA TYR A 55 7.67 -1.26 -11.67
C TYR A 55 8.83 -0.42 -11.12
N SER A 56 10.06 -0.94 -11.17
CA SER A 56 11.25 -0.22 -10.72
C SER A 56 11.51 1.06 -11.52
N LYS A 57 11.21 1.07 -12.82
CA LYS A 57 11.34 2.26 -13.66
C LYS A 57 10.27 3.30 -13.30
N ILE A 58 9.02 2.85 -13.17
CA ILE A 58 7.91 3.73 -12.76
C ILE A 58 8.21 4.40 -11.41
N ASN A 59 8.71 3.63 -10.44
CA ASN A 59 9.08 4.16 -9.13
C ASN A 59 10.19 5.21 -9.22
N LYS A 60 11.24 4.95 -10.01
CA LYS A 60 12.31 5.93 -10.22
C LYS A 60 11.80 7.23 -10.84
N ASP A 61 10.96 7.12 -11.87
CA ASP A 61 10.42 8.29 -12.56
C ASP A 61 9.50 9.12 -11.65
N LEU A 62 8.66 8.46 -10.84
CA LEU A 62 7.85 9.12 -9.81
C LEU A 62 8.70 9.85 -8.76
N LEU A 63 9.81 9.25 -8.34
CA LEU A 63 10.73 9.89 -7.40
C LEU A 63 11.40 11.11 -8.01
N VAL A 64 11.76 11.06 -9.28
CA VAL A 64 12.33 12.22 -10.00
C VAL A 64 11.29 13.32 -10.15
N GLU A 65 10.06 12.97 -10.52
CA GLU A 65 8.99 13.93 -10.80
C GLU A 65 8.45 14.60 -9.53
N LEU A 66 8.22 13.85 -8.46
CA LEU A 66 7.53 14.33 -7.26
C LEU A 66 8.41 14.41 -6.01
N GLY A 67 9.51 13.66 -5.98
CA GLY A 67 10.22 13.35 -4.75
C GLY A 67 9.36 12.60 -3.74
N ILE A 68 9.99 12.18 -2.63
CA ILE A 68 9.27 11.47 -1.56
C ILE A 68 8.17 12.33 -0.94
N LYS A 69 8.43 13.61 -0.71
CA LYS A 69 7.44 14.54 -0.16
C LYS A 69 6.19 14.61 -1.05
N GLY A 70 6.36 14.80 -2.35
CA GLY A 70 5.23 14.90 -3.28
C GLY A 70 4.46 13.59 -3.41
N ILE A 71 5.15 12.44 -3.38
CA ILE A 71 4.51 11.11 -3.36
C ILE A 71 3.64 10.96 -2.10
N LEU A 72 4.17 11.31 -0.93
CA LEU A 72 3.43 11.20 0.33
C LEU A 72 2.20 12.11 0.32
N GLU A 73 2.38 13.40 0.03
CA GLU A 73 1.32 14.41 0.11
C GLU A 73 0.22 14.20 -0.95
N LYS A 74 0.58 13.76 -2.16
CA LYS A 74 -0.38 13.69 -3.28
C LYS A 74 -0.94 12.29 -3.53
N ILE A 75 -0.29 11.25 -3.01
CA ILE A 75 -0.66 9.86 -3.30
C ILE A 75 -0.92 9.08 -2.02
N VAL A 76 0.08 8.91 -1.16
CA VAL A 76 0.01 7.97 -0.03
C VAL A 76 -0.96 8.46 1.05
N ILE A 77 -0.74 9.66 1.60
CA ILE A 77 -1.54 10.18 2.73
C ILE A 77 -3.02 10.31 2.34
N PRO A 78 -3.40 10.99 1.23
CA PRO A 78 -4.81 11.15 0.87
C PRO A 78 -5.52 9.81 0.68
N ARG A 79 -4.77 8.79 0.28
CA ARG A 79 -5.31 7.47 0.04
C ARG A 79 -5.55 6.69 1.33
N ILE A 80 -4.63 6.78 2.29
CA ILE A 80 -4.84 6.20 3.62
C ILE A 80 -6.01 6.90 4.33
N GLU A 81 -6.07 8.23 4.31
CA GLU A 81 -7.17 8.99 4.92
C GLU A 81 -8.54 8.68 4.28
N LYS A 82 -8.57 8.40 2.97
CA LYS A 82 -9.79 7.96 2.29
C LYS A 82 -10.16 6.50 2.60
N GLY A 83 -9.16 5.65 2.84
CA GLY A 83 -9.34 4.21 3.05
C GLY A 83 -9.64 3.82 4.50
N PHE A 84 -9.21 4.64 5.46
CA PHE A 84 -9.24 4.33 6.88
C PHE A 84 -9.80 5.49 7.67
N SER A 85 -10.70 5.19 8.61
CA SER A 85 -11.14 6.19 9.58
C SER A 85 -10.01 6.52 10.55
N GLN A 86 -10.05 7.73 11.15
CA GLN A 86 -9.10 8.11 12.18
C GLN A 86 -9.13 7.17 13.40
N GLN A 87 -10.31 6.64 13.75
CA GLN A 87 -10.44 5.64 14.82
C GLN A 87 -9.74 4.33 14.47
N THR A 88 -9.81 3.92 13.21
CA THR A 88 -9.11 2.72 12.72
C THR A 88 -7.61 2.90 12.73
N LEU A 89 -7.09 4.06 12.28
CA LEU A 89 -5.65 4.34 12.30
C LEU A 89 -5.11 4.41 13.73
N ARG A 90 -5.88 4.97 14.67
CA ARG A 90 -5.55 4.94 16.10
C ARG A 90 -5.51 3.52 16.65
N TYR A 91 -6.54 2.72 16.37
CA TYR A 91 -6.55 1.31 16.80
C TYR A 91 -5.34 0.53 16.26
N PHE A 92 -4.97 0.71 14.98
CA PHE A 92 -3.79 0.04 14.43
C PHE A 92 -2.50 0.51 15.08
N ARG A 93 -2.39 1.81 15.37
CA ARG A 93 -1.25 2.35 16.13
C ARG A 93 -1.16 1.74 17.53
N ASP A 94 -2.27 1.65 18.25
CA ASP A 94 -2.29 1.07 19.59
C ASP A 94 -1.84 -0.41 19.55
N CYS A 95 -2.31 -1.19 18.57
CA CYS A 95 -1.85 -2.56 18.37
C CYS A 95 -0.35 -2.62 18.04
N TRP A 96 0.14 -1.74 17.17
CA TRP A 96 1.55 -1.66 16.79
C TRP A 96 2.45 -1.36 18.01
N GLU A 97 2.12 -0.33 18.79
CA GLU A 97 2.87 0.08 19.98
C GLU A 97 2.88 -1.01 21.07
N GLN A 98 1.86 -1.85 21.13
CA GLN A 98 1.76 -2.99 22.04
C GLN A 98 2.41 -4.28 21.50
N GLY A 99 2.94 -4.28 20.28
CA GLY A 99 3.49 -5.46 19.63
C GLY A 99 2.44 -6.53 19.29
N GLN A 100 1.18 -6.13 19.10
CA GLN A 100 0.05 -7.01 18.80
C GLN A 100 -0.38 -6.86 17.33
N THR A 101 -0.99 -7.90 16.76
CA THR A 101 -1.70 -7.81 15.49
C THR A 101 -3.18 -7.49 15.73
N PRO A 102 -3.84 -6.73 14.82
CA PRO A 102 -5.25 -6.43 14.96
C PRO A 102 -6.12 -7.68 14.83
N ASP A 103 -7.23 -7.72 15.55
CA ASP A 103 -8.16 -8.84 15.52
C ASP A 103 -8.93 -8.90 14.19
N LEU A 104 -9.11 -10.12 13.65
CA LEU A 104 -9.75 -10.29 12.35
C LEU A 104 -11.25 -9.95 12.38
N ASN A 105 -11.94 -10.14 13.51
CA ASN A 105 -13.33 -9.69 13.66
C ASN A 105 -13.42 -8.17 13.67
N TYR A 106 -12.45 -7.48 14.28
CA TYR A 106 -12.35 -6.03 14.16
C TYR A 106 -12.20 -5.61 12.68
N LEU A 107 -11.29 -6.25 11.94
CA LEU A 107 -11.09 -5.95 10.52
C LEU A 107 -12.36 -6.18 9.69
N ALA A 108 -13.06 -7.28 9.96
CA ALA A 108 -14.32 -7.62 9.27
C ALA A 108 -15.45 -6.64 9.61
N LYS A 109 -15.65 -6.34 10.90
CA LYS A 109 -16.67 -5.39 11.38
C LYS A 109 -16.49 -4.00 10.78
N ASN A 110 -15.24 -3.57 10.60
CA ASN A 110 -14.90 -2.27 10.02
C ASN A 110 -14.77 -2.29 8.48
N LYS A 111 -15.17 -3.40 7.82
CA LYS A 111 -15.09 -3.56 6.35
C LYS A 111 -13.69 -3.38 5.77
N LEU A 112 -12.66 -3.63 6.58
CA LEU A 112 -11.24 -3.57 6.19
C LEU A 112 -10.75 -4.90 5.63
N TYR A 113 -11.47 -5.98 5.92
CA TYR A 113 -11.21 -7.34 5.44
C TYR A 113 -12.56 -8.05 5.20
N ARG A 114 -12.68 -8.79 4.09
CA ARG A 114 -13.83 -9.67 3.87
C ARG A 114 -13.40 -11.11 4.07
N LYS A 115 -13.96 -11.78 5.09
CA LYS A 115 -13.73 -13.20 5.35
C LYS A 115 -14.09 -14.01 4.11
N ARG A 116 -13.13 -14.75 3.56
CA ARG A 116 -13.35 -15.60 2.39
C ARG A 116 -13.75 -16.99 2.85
N THR A 117 -14.83 -17.52 2.30
CA THR A 117 -15.23 -18.92 2.45
C THR A 117 -14.62 -19.75 1.32
N VAL A 118 -14.64 -21.08 1.44
CA VAL A 118 -14.07 -22.02 0.45
C VAL A 118 -14.56 -21.76 -1.00
N VAL A 119 -15.79 -21.26 -1.15
CA VAL A 119 -16.40 -20.88 -2.44
C VAL A 119 -15.78 -19.60 -3.06
N THR A 120 -15.11 -18.75 -2.27
CA THR A 120 -14.44 -17.51 -2.72
C THR A 120 -12.95 -17.68 -3.02
N LEU A 121 -12.36 -18.85 -2.74
CA LEU A 121 -10.97 -19.19 -3.12
C LEU A 121 -10.83 -19.46 -4.62
N THR A 122 -11.93 -19.80 -5.31
CA THR A 122 -11.98 -20.02 -6.77
C THR A 122 -12.16 -18.73 -7.57
N THR A 123 -12.43 -17.59 -6.92
CA THR A 123 -12.50 -16.28 -7.58
C THR A 123 -11.10 -15.69 -7.71
N GLN A 124 -10.41 -16.15 -8.77
CA GLN A 124 -9.14 -15.68 -9.33
C GLN A 124 -8.52 -14.51 -8.56
N GLU A 125 -7.48 -14.82 -7.80
CA GLU A 125 -6.50 -13.82 -7.42
C GLU A 125 -5.97 -13.20 -8.72
N VAL A 126 -6.08 -11.88 -8.85
CA VAL A 126 -5.62 -11.19 -10.06
C VAL A 126 -4.11 -11.07 -9.93
N TYR A 127 -3.40 -12.07 -10.47
CA TYR A 127 -1.95 -12.06 -10.57
C TYR A 127 -1.54 -11.12 -11.71
N ASP A 128 -0.58 -10.24 -11.45
CA ASP A 128 -0.17 -9.20 -12.39
C ASP A 128 0.67 -9.74 -13.58
N ASP A 129 1.35 -10.88 -13.40
CA ASP A 129 2.07 -11.62 -14.45
C ASP A 129 2.63 -12.93 -13.85
N TRP A 130 2.70 -14.02 -14.61
CA TRP A 130 3.36 -15.28 -14.19
C TRP A 130 4.89 -15.17 -14.16
N THR A 131 5.45 -14.07 -14.66
CA THR A 131 6.91 -13.86 -14.79
C THR A 131 7.56 -13.09 -13.63
N SER A 132 6.77 -12.47 -12.75
CA SER A 132 7.25 -11.75 -11.57
C SER A 132 7.08 -12.61 -10.32
N LEU A 133 8.19 -13.18 -9.82
CA LEU A 133 8.25 -13.91 -8.56
C LEU A 133 8.91 -13.02 -7.48
N PRO A 134 8.25 -12.78 -6.33
CA PRO A 134 6.89 -13.21 -5.97
C PRO A 134 5.79 -12.38 -6.69
N PRO A 135 4.60 -12.95 -6.90
CA PRO A 135 3.49 -12.24 -7.53
C PRO A 135 3.05 -11.05 -6.68
N VAL A 136 2.94 -9.87 -7.30
CA VAL A 136 2.43 -8.66 -6.63
C VAL A 136 0.94 -8.83 -6.40
N VAL A 137 0.54 -9.00 -5.14
CA VAL A 137 -0.87 -9.15 -4.76
C VAL A 137 -1.58 -7.81 -4.93
N GLY A 138 -2.53 -7.74 -5.87
CA GLY A 138 -3.53 -6.68 -5.89
C GLY A 138 -4.42 -6.84 -4.66
N TYR A 139 -4.09 -6.15 -3.57
CA TYR A 139 -4.83 -6.23 -2.31
C TYR A 139 -6.31 -5.91 -2.51
N LYS A 140 -7.18 -6.93 -2.38
CA LYS A 140 -8.64 -6.75 -2.55
C LYS A 140 -9.24 -5.95 -1.39
N ASP A 141 -8.66 -6.02 -0.19
CA ASP A 141 -9.19 -5.38 1.01
C ASP A 141 -8.20 -4.36 1.60
N PRO A 142 -8.67 -3.23 2.17
CA PRO A 142 -7.80 -2.17 2.69
C PRO A 142 -6.78 -2.64 3.72
N ALA A 143 -7.16 -3.57 4.61
CA ALA A 143 -6.30 -4.02 5.72
C ALA A 143 -4.93 -4.51 5.26
N PHE A 144 -4.84 -5.09 4.06
CA PHE A 144 -3.58 -5.66 3.58
C PHE A 144 -2.46 -4.65 3.34
N ILE A 145 -2.77 -3.36 3.27
CA ILE A 145 -1.75 -2.30 3.27
C ILE A 145 -0.92 -2.37 4.56
N PHE A 146 -1.58 -2.63 5.70
CA PHE A 146 -0.96 -2.63 7.02
C PHE A 146 -0.63 -4.04 7.53
N VAL A 147 -1.39 -5.07 7.16
CA VAL A 147 -1.20 -6.42 7.72
C VAL A 147 -1.19 -7.52 6.67
N GLN A 148 -0.37 -8.54 6.89
CA GLN A 148 -0.44 -9.80 6.15
C GLN A 148 -1.47 -10.71 6.81
N ILE A 149 -2.47 -11.13 6.04
CA ILE A 149 -3.56 -11.99 6.51
C ILE A 149 -3.42 -13.36 5.84
N GLU A 150 -3.28 -14.41 6.64
CA GLU A 150 -3.34 -15.79 6.17
C GLU A 150 -4.80 -16.15 5.93
N THR A 151 -5.18 -16.24 4.65
CA THR A 151 -6.57 -16.40 4.24
C THR A 151 -7.08 -17.84 4.39
N GLN A 152 -6.21 -18.85 4.37
CA GLN A 152 -6.60 -20.25 4.52
C GLN A 152 -7.12 -20.53 5.92
N HIS A 153 -6.38 -20.04 6.92
CA HIS A 153 -6.69 -20.25 8.34
C HIS A 153 -7.41 -19.06 8.98
N ASN A 154 -7.63 -17.97 8.22
CA ASN A 154 -8.30 -16.74 8.66
C ASN A 154 -7.69 -16.15 9.93
N PHE A 155 -6.41 -15.78 9.90
CA PHE A 155 -5.78 -15.01 10.98
C PHE A 155 -4.84 -13.93 10.42
N VAL A 156 -4.54 -12.93 11.25
CA VAL A 156 -3.54 -11.91 10.93
C VAL A 156 -2.16 -12.44 11.32
N GLU A 157 -1.32 -12.68 10.32
CA GLU A 157 0.00 -13.31 10.50
C GLU A 157 1.00 -12.31 11.08
N ARG A 158 1.10 -11.12 10.49
CA ARG A 158 2.06 -10.08 10.89
C ARG A 158 1.73 -8.71 10.29
N TRP A 159 2.41 -7.68 10.78
CA TRP A 159 2.44 -6.36 10.15
C TRP A 159 3.24 -6.37 8.84
N THR A 160 2.86 -5.51 7.89
CA THR A 160 3.66 -5.26 6.68
C THR A 160 4.78 -4.27 6.98
N VAL A 161 5.75 -4.19 6.05
CA VAL A 161 6.79 -3.16 6.07
C VAL A 161 6.19 -1.75 6.02
N PHE A 162 5.10 -1.58 5.27
CA PHE A 162 4.41 -0.29 5.16
C PHE A 162 3.85 0.17 6.51
N ALA A 163 3.33 -0.74 7.35
CA ALA A 163 2.83 -0.36 8.68
C ALA A 163 3.89 0.32 9.53
N GLY A 164 5.10 -0.25 9.58
CA GLY A 164 6.21 0.37 10.31
C GLY A 164 6.60 1.72 9.73
N LEU A 165 6.67 1.87 8.40
CA LEU A 165 6.93 3.17 7.78
C LEU A 165 5.83 4.18 8.05
N TRP A 166 4.57 3.73 8.07
CA TRP A 166 3.46 4.60 8.39
C TRP A 166 3.54 5.10 9.83
N PHE A 167 3.63 4.20 10.82
CA PHE A 167 3.58 4.59 12.23
C PHE A 167 4.84 5.29 12.75
N GLU A 168 6.01 4.93 12.22
CA GLU A 168 7.31 5.46 12.69
C GLU A 168 7.78 6.68 11.88
N GLU A 169 7.48 6.75 10.58
CA GLU A 169 8.06 7.77 9.70
C GLU A 169 7.05 8.75 9.13
N ILE A 170 5.81 8.32 8.84
CA ILE A 170 4.84 9.15 8.11
C ILE A 170 3.83 9.81 9.06
N ASP A 171 3.13 9.04 9.88
CA ASP A 171 2.10 9.52 10.80
C ASP A 171 2.62 10.57 11.80
N PRO A 172 3.86 10.50 12.33
CA PRO A 172 4.41 11.57 13.16
C PRO A 172 4.54 12.92 12.43
N LEU A 173 4.66 12.92 11.10
CA LEU A 173 4.78 14.13 10.29
C LEU A 173 3.43 14.81 10.02
N LEU A 174 2.33 14.12 10.34
CA LEU A 174 0.96 14.62 10.20
C LEU A 174 0.44 15.29 11.48
N ARG A 175 1.22 15.21 12.56
CA ARG A 175 0.87 15.73 13.90
C ARG A 175 1.51 17.08 14.17
#